data_AF-A0AAW3NED1-F1
#
_entry.id   AF-A0AAW3NED1-F1
#
_cell.length_a   1.000
_cell.length_b   1.000
_cell.length_c   1.000
_cell.angle_alpha   90.00
_cell.angle_beta   90.00
_cell.angle_gamma   90.00
#
_symmetry.space_group_name_H-M   'P 1'
#
loop_
_entity.id
_entity.type
_entity.pdbx_description
1 polymer ?
#
loop_
_entity_poly.entity_id
_entity_poly.type
_entity_poly.pdbx_seq_one_letter_code
_entity_poly.pdbx_strand_id
1 'polypeptide(L)'
;MMPELTRADGARIAVAYPSFPEPLPLVRLDRHGLVFRTAGPAPLVCGLPRAATLLARNEPLCSLRLVIRDVAATGDGHHDLTMQPSCAASDELLWHTLRDREPYRHIRHPLAPVADSAAGPKDDRHDPAPVLIAGADGTARLSRSAAFRLSCRTDALFFADWLEYHFDELRALAQRHTPQLQLNQLERQLADDEVDVRFVYDIDGHATRHELNDCAREACAWIETEMRDKFALPIAHERFGSNRARGMDMRAHRAH
;
A
#
# COMPACT_ATOMS: atom_id res chain seq x y z
N MET A 1 11.48 -1.94 25.95
CA MET A 1 12.65 -1.87 25.03
C MET A 1 12.08 -1.88 23.63
N MET A 2 11.90 -0.70 23.03
CA MET A 2 11.26 -0.53 21.72
C MET A 2 12.34 -0.36 20.65
N PRO A 3 12.19 -0.97 19.46
CA PRO A 3 13.11 -0.73 18.35
C PRO A 3 12.96 0.71 17.86
N GLU A 4 14.12 1.31 17.57
CA GLU A 4 14.31 2.72 17.23
C GLU A 4 13.42 3.17 16.06
N LEU A 5 12.60 4.20 16.29
CA LEU A 5 11.79 4.96 15.32
C LEU A 5 12.64 5.82 14.37
N THR A 6 13.82 5.33 13.97
CA THR A 6 14.66 5.98 12.96
C THR A 6 15.30 4.92 12.10
N ARG A 7 14.90 4.88 10.82
CA ARG A 7 15.79 4.86 9.63
C ARG A 7 14.99 4.47 8.38
N ALA A 8 14.15 5.39 7.91
CA ALA A 8 14.14 5.67 6.47
C ALA A 8 15.31 6.64 6.21
N ASP A 9 16.55 6.14 6.23
CA ASP A 9 17.76 6.97 6.11
C ASP A 9 18.00 7.50 4.68
N GLY A 10 17.05 7.28 3.77
CA GLY A 10 17.18 7.67 2.36
C GLY A 10 16.36 8.88 1.95
N ALA A 11 15.17 9.07 2.52
CA ALA A 11 14.24 10.11 2.09
C ALA A 11 13.49 10.64 3.30
N ARG A 12 14.06 11.66 3.96
CA ARG A 12 13.35 12.40 5.00
C ARG A 12 12.25 13.21 4.33
N ILE A 13 11.08 12.61 4.15
CA ILE A 13 9.88 13.30 3.68
C ILE A 13 9.30 14.06 4.88
N ALA A 14 8.96 15.32 4.67
CA ALA A 14 8.30 16.17 5.65
C ALA A 14 7.24 17.04 4.97
N VAL A 15 6.36 17.65 5.76
CA VAL A 15 5.39 18.63 5.27
C VAL A 15 5.58 19.97 5.98
N ALA A 16 5.80 21.02 5.20
CA ALA A 16 5.62 22.39 5.68
C ALA A 16 4.12 22.71 5.66
N TYR A 17 3.52 22.80 6.86
CA TYR A 17 2.09 23.01 7.03
C TYR A 17 1.85 24.33 7.80
N PRO A 18 0.98 25.25 7.34
CA PRO A 18 0.90 26.62 7.85
C PRO A 18 0.61 26.78 9.35
N SER A 19 -0.04 25.79 9.96
CA SER A 19 -0.35 25.80 11.40
C SER A 19 0.83 25.44 12.29
N PHE A 20 1.97 25.05 11.72
CA PHE A 20 3.15 24.60 12.44
C PHE A 20 4.38 25.38 12.01
N PRO A 21 5.25 25.80 12.95
CA PRO A 21 6.44 26.58 12.63
C PRO A 21 7.52 25.76 11.92
N GLU A 22 7.64 24.48 12.27
CA GLU A 22 8.64 23.56 11.73
C GLU A 22 7.98 22.52 10.81
N PRO A 23 8.67 22.03 9.76
CA PRO A 23 8.18 20.95 8.93
C PRO A 23 7.94 19.67 9.74
N LEU A 24 6.79 19.05 9.51
CA LEU A 24 6.39 17.83 10.22
C LEU A 24 6.95 16.60 9.49
N PRO A 25 7.76 15.75 10.12
CA PRO A 25 8.28 14.54 9.47
C PRO A 25 7.16 13.52 9.20
N LEU A 26 7.22 12.88 8.03
CA LEU A 26 6.40 11.73 7.71
C LEU A 26 6.87 10.54 8.53
N VAL A 27 5.94 9.90 9.26
CA VAL A 27 6.24 8.72 10.07
C VAL A 27 5.83 7.43 9.38
N ARG A 28 4.67 7.45 8.72
CA ARG A 28 4.13 6.31 7.97
C ARG A 28 3.12 6.79 6.93
N LEU A 29 2.83 5.90 5.98
CA LEU A 29 1.62 5.94 5.18
C LEU A 29 0.67 4.86 5.70
N ASP A 30 -0.63 5.13 5.72
CA ASP A 30 -1.64 4.09 5.89
C ASP A 30 -2.82 4.35 4.96
N ARG A 31 -3.80 3.44 5.00
CA ARG A 31 -5.03 3.54 4.17
C ARG A 31 -5.89 4.76 4.44
N HIS A 32 -5.64 5.49 5.53
CA HIS A 32 -6.35 6.72 5.87
C HIS A 32 -5.55 7.98 5.49
N GLY A 33 -4.28 7.85 5.13
CA GLY A 33 -3.51 8.92 4.54
C GLY A 33 -2.03 8.93 4.91
N LEU A 34 -1.43 10.11 4.78
CA LEU A 34 -0.05 10.37 5.19
C LEU A 34 -0.04 10.76 6.66
N VAL A 35 0.73 10.06 7.49
CA VAL A 35 0.80 10.33 8.93
C VAL A 35 2.07 11.10 9.26
N PHE A 36 1.88 12.35 9.69
CA PHE A 36 2.97 13.25 10.09
C PHE A 36 3.00 13.44 11.60
N ARG A 37 4.19 13.59 12.19
CA ARG A 37 4.32 13.81 13.63
C ARG A 37 4.61 15.25 13.97
N THR A 38 3.92 15.74 14.99
CA THR A 38 4.16 17.05 15.59
C THR A 38 4.44 16.92 17.08
N ALA A 39 5.14 17.90 17.65
CA ALA A 39 5.38 18.04 19.08
C ALA A 39 4.52 19.17 19.64
N GLY A 40 4.16 19.06 20.92
CA GLY A 40 3.40 20.11 21.60
C GLY A 40 1.88 19.94 21.43
N PRO A 41 1.09 21.03 21.52
CA PRO A 41 -0.36 20.93 21.59
C PRO A 41 -0.96 20.41 20.28
N ALA A 42 -2.06 19.66 20.41
CA ALA A 42 -2.87 19.21 19.27
C ALA A 42 -3.32 20.40 18.40
N PRO A 43 -3.45 20.21 17.07
CA PRO A 43 -3.92 21.27 16.19
C PRO A 43 -5.32 21.73 16.57
N LEU A 44 -5.50 23.05 16.60
CA LEU A 44 -6.77 23.67 17.00
C LEU A 44 -7.90 23.50 15.97
N VAL A 45 -7.56 23.24 14.70
CA VAL A 45 -8.54 23.14 13.60
C VAL A 45 -8.21 21.97 12.70
N CYS A 46 -9.15 21.02 12.60
CA CYS A 46 -9.12 19.89 11.67
C CYS A 46 -10.14 20.09 10.53
N GLY A 47 -10.04 19.30 9.45
CA GLY A 47 -11.04 19.26 8.38
C GLY A 47 -10.98 20.38 7.33
N LEU A 48 -10.23 21.47 7.56
CA LEU A 48 -10.07 22.55 6.57
C LEU A 48 -8.87 22.32 5.65
N PRO A 49 -9.04 22.37 4.31
CA PRO A 49 -7.93 22.29 3.37
C PRO A 49 -6.98 23.49 3.49
N ARG A 50 -5.71 23.22 3.76
CA ARG A 50 -4.64 24.24 3.79
C ARG A 50 -3.61 23.95 2.71
N ALA A 51 -3.06 25.01 2.12
CA ALA A 51 -1.89 24.87 1.25
C ALA A 51 -0.72 24.38 2.09
N ALA A 52 -0.02 23.36 1.60
CA ALA A 52 1.11 22.74 2.26
C ALA A 52 2.14 22.34 1.21
N THR A 53 3.41 22.26 1.61
CA THR A 53 4.50 21.86 0.72
C THR A 53 5.14 20.60 1.27
N LEU A 54 5.14 19.53 0.46
CA LEU A 54 5.93 18.35 0.76
C LEU A 54 7.38 18.64 0.46
N LEU A 55 8.24 18.19 1.37
CA LEU A 55 9.67 18.37 1.32
C LEU A 55 10.33 16.99 1.30
N ALA A 56 11.42 16.83 0.58
CA ALA A 56 12.35 15.74 0.76
C ALA A 56 13.73 16.30 1.06
N ARG A 57 14.33 15.90 2.19
CA ARG A 57 15.63 16.44 2.63
C ARG A 57 15.65 17.98 2.63
N ASN A 58 14.52 18.59 3.01
CA ASN A 58 14.26 20.03 3.03
C ASN A 58 14.12 20.73 1.66
N GLU A 59 14.14 19.98 0.56
CA GLU A 59 13.85 20.51 -0.78
C GLU A 59 12.37 20.36 -1.13
N PRO A 60 11.71 21.39 -1.69
CA PRO A 60 10.32 21.28 -2.15
C PRO A 60 10.12 20.19 -3.20
N LEU A 61 9.20 19.26 -2.91
CA LEU A 61 8.73 18.24 -3.83
C LEU A 61 7.54 18.74 -4.64
N CYS A 62 6.44 19.04 -3.95
CA CYS A 62 5.23 19.58 -4.54
C CYS A 62 4.47 20.40 -3.49
N SER A 63 3.68 21.35 -3.98
CA SER A 63 2.72 22.09 -3.17
C SER A 63 1.32 21.60 -3.50
N LEU A 64 0.58 21.21 -2.47
CA LEU A 64 -0.79 20.72 -2.60
C LEU A 64 -1.65 21.20 -1.43
N ARG A 65 -2.96 20.93 -1.49
CA ARG A 65 -3.85 21.22 -0.37
C ARG A 65 -4.06 19.96 0.45
N LEU A 66 -3.74 20.03 1.73
CA LEU A 66 -3.87 18.94 2.70
C LEU A 66 -4.93 19.25 3.75
N VAL A 67 -5.65 18.21 4.14
CA VAL A 67 -6.65 18.22 5.21
C VAL A 67 -6.19 17.31 6.32
N ILE A 68 -6.16 17.80 7.56
CA ILE A 68 -6.01 16.96 8.75
C ILE A 68 -7.35 16.25 8.99
N ARG A 69 -7.34 14.93 8.87
CA ARG A 69 -8.52 14.07 9.04
C ARG A 69 -8.63 13.51 10.45
N ASP A 70 -7.50 13.20 11.05
CA ASP A 70 -7.43 12.59 12.38
C ASP A 70 -6.20 13.06 13.15
N VAL A 71 -6.29 13.00 14.48
CA VAL A 71 -5.24 13.40 15.42
C VAL A 71 -5.16 12.36 16.53
N ALA A 72 -4.09 11.59 16.55
CA ALA A 72 -3.83 10.58 17.56
C ALA A 72 -2.72 11.03 18.53
N ALA A 73 -2.97 10.97 19.83
CA ALA A 73 -1.92 11.20 20.84
C ALA A 73 -1.01 9.96 20.94
N THR A 74 0.30 10.18 21.03
CA THR A 74 1.30 9.09 21.09
C THR A 74 1.84 8.80 22.49
N GLY A 75 1.39 9.54 23.51
CA GLY A 75 1.79 9.38 24.91
C GLY A 75 2.98 10.24 25.34
N ASP A 76 3.85 10.63 24.42
CA ASP A 76 5.11 11.35 24.69
C ASP A 76 5.00 12.87 24.50
N GLY A 77 3.80 13.45 24.57
CA GLY A 77 3.55 14.86 24.21
C GLY A 77 3.66 15.15 22.71
N HIS A 78 3.65 14.09 21.90
CA HIS A 78 3.59 14.14 20.45
C HIS A 78 2.23 13.70 19.92
N HIS A 79 1.86 14.22 18.75
CA HIS A 79 0.65 13.83 18.03
C HIS A 79 1.00 13.33 16.63
N ASP A 80 0.35 12.24 16.23
CA ASP A 80 0.31 11.76 14.86
C ASP A 80 -0.90 12.39 14.17
N LEU A 81 -0.67 13.05 13.04
CA LEU A 81 -1.66 13.75 12.24
C LEU A 81 -1.86 12.99 10.93
N THR A 82 -3.03 12.40 10.75
CA THR A 82 -3.40 11.76 9.49
C THR A 82 -3.89 12.82 8.53
N MET A 83 -3.17 13.02 7.44
CA MET A 83 -3.44 14.04 6.43
C MET A 83 -3.72 13.43 5.07
N GLN A 84 -4.67 14.03 4.34
CA GLN A 84 -5.03 13.64 2.99
C GLN A 84 -5.02 14.83 2.03
N PRO A 85 -4.67 14.63 0.75
CA PRO A 85 -4.97 15.58 -0.32
C PRO A 85 -6.45 15.96 -0.32
N SER A 86 -6.75 17.24 -0.55
CA SER A 86 -8.13 17.73 -0.46
C SER A 86 -8.99 17.39 -1.68
N CYS A 87 -8.37 17.00 -2.79
CA CYS A 87 -9.04 16.67 -4.05
C CYS A 87 -8.20 15.72 -4.90
N ALA A 88 -8.84 15.06 -5.88
CA ALA A 88 -8.20 14.10 -6.78
C ALA A 88 -6.96 14.64 -7.50
N ALA A 89 -6.99 15.90 -7.99
CA ALA A 89 -5.83 16.50 -8.64
C ALA A 89 -4.62 16.67 -7.70
N SER A 90 -4.87 16.93 -6.41
CA SER A 90 -3.79 16.99 -5.39
C SER A 90 -3.27 15.60 -5.04
N ASP A 91 -4.14 14.60 -5.09
CA ASP A 91 -3.79 13.20 -4.87
C ASP A 91 -2.92 12.65 -6.03
N GLU A 92 -3.34 12.86 -7.27
CA GLU A 92 -2.54 12.50 -8.44
C GLU A 92 -1.18 13.22 -8.43
N LEU A 93 -1.15 14.52 -8.14
CA LEU A 93 0.11 15.27 -8.02
C LEU A 93 1.04 14.68 -6.96
N LEU A 94 0.49 14.28 -5.81
CA LEU A 94 1.25 13.61 -4.74
C LEU A 94 1.92 12.35 -5.29
N TRP A 95 1.15 11.44 -5.87
CA TRP A 95 1.64 10.14 -6.32
C TRP A 95 2.64 10.26 -7.48
N HIS A 96 2.38 11.14 -8.44
CA HIS A 96 3.34 11.44 -9.50
C HIS A 96 4.66 12.00 -8.95
N THR A 97 4.58 12.93 -8.00
CA THR A 97 5.79 13.54 -7.42
C THR A 97 6.59 12.53 -6.62
N LEU A 98 5.92 11.66 -5.86
CA LEU A 98 6.57 10.58 -5.13
C LEU A 98 7.27 9.63 -6.10
N ARG A 99 6.61 9.23 -7.19
CA ARG A 99 7.23 8.31 -8.15
C ARG A 99 8.41 8.90 -8.93
N ASP A 100 8.22 10.09 -9.49
CA ASP A 100 9.13 10.65 -10.48
C ASP A 100 10.42 11.21 -9.87
N ARG A 101 10.37 11.58 -8.58
CA ARG A 101 11.51 12.22 -7.90
C ARG A 101 12.41 11.22 -7.20
N GLU A 102 13.71 11.52 -7.27
CA GLU A 102 14.80 10.78 -6.67
C GLU A 102 14.61 10.34 -5.18
N PRO A 103 13.94 11.10 -4.31
CA PRO A 103 13.80 10.72 -2.90
C PRO A 103 13.13 9.37 -2.72
N TYR A 104 12.11 9.03 -3.50
CA TYR A 104 11.45 7.72 -3.38
C TYR A 104 12.36 6.58 -3.84
N ARG A 105 13.32 6.85 -4.74
CA ARG A 105 14.37 5.88 -5.11
C ARG A 105 15.33 5.56 -3.98
N HIS A 106 15.44 6.46 -3.00
CA HIS A 106 16.28 6.25 -1.81
C HIS A 106 15.53 5.58 -0.66
N ILE A 107 14.20 5.44 -0.76
CA ILE A 107 13.41 4.67 0.20
C ILE A 107 13.77 3.19 0.07
N ARG A 108 14.21 2.58 1.16
CA ARG A 108 14.62 1.16 1.19
C ARG A 108 13.50 0.22 1.64
N HIS A 109 12.51 0.76 2.33
CA HIS A 109 11.38 0.06 2.93
C HIS A 109 10.08 0.83 2.65
N PRO A 110 8.96 0.15 2.41
CA PRO A 110 7.67 0.80 2.18
C PRO A 110 7.32 1.79 3.30
N LEU A 111 6.67 2.89 2.93
CA LEU A 111 6.15 3.87 3.90
C LEU A 111 4.96 3.32 4.67
N ALA A 112 4.19 2.45 4.03
CA ALA A 112 3.13 1.68 4.66
C ALA A 112 3.70 0.46 5.36
N PRO A 113 3.25 0.15 6.59
CA PRO A 113 3.57 -1.13 7.21
C PRO A 113 3.24 -2.28 6.25
N VAL A 114 4.19 -3.15 6.02
CA VAL A 114 3.99 -4.42 5.31
C VAL A 114 3.89 -5.49 6.38
N ALA A 115 3.06 -6.51 6.16
CA ALA A 115 3.05 -7.65 7.04
C ALA A 115 4.48 -8.25 7.05
N ASP A 116 5.15 -8.20 8.19
CA ASP A 116 6.44 -8.85 8.34
C ASP A 116 6.28 -10.30 7.90
N SER A 117 7.21 -10.80 7.10
CA SER A 117 7.38 -12.24 6.88
C SER A 117 7.85 -12.89 8.17
N ALA A 118 7.06 -12.80 9.26
CA ALA A 118 7.09 -13.82 10.28
C ALA A 118 6.80 -15.11 9.53
N ALA A 119 7.77 -16.03 9.57
CA ALA A 119 7.71 -17.34 8.96
C ALA A 119 6.53 -18.15 9.53
N GLY A 120 5.31 -17.81 9.11
CA GLY A 120 4.25 -18.79 8.93
C GLY A 120 4.70 -19.73 7.82
N PRO A 121 4.23 -21.00 7.84
CA PRO A 121 4.71 -21.98 6.88
C PRO A 121 4.61 -21.37 5.50
N LYS A 122 5.72 -21.37 4.76
CA LYS A 122 5.71 -21.25 3.31
C LYS A 122 4.81 -22.38 2.84
N ASP A 123 3.51 -22.13 2.77
CA ASP A 123 2.67 -22.93 1.93
C ASP A 123 3.13 -22.50 0.54
N ASP A 124 4.07 -23.26 -0.01
CA ASP A 124 4.55 -23.21 -1.40
C ASP A 124 3.40 -23.45 -2.40
N ARG A 125 2.16 -23.37 -1.95
CA ARG A 125 0.93 -23.41 -2.71
C ARG A 125 0.45 -21.99 -2.94
N HIS A 126 0.91 -21.43 -4.04
CA HIS A 126 0.08 -20.61 -4.92
C HIS A 126 -1.11 -21.47 -5.44
N ASP A 127 -1.92 -22.04 -4.53
CA ASP A 127 -3.07 -22.84 -4.92
C ASP A 127 -4.17 -21.89 -5.43
N PRO A 128 -4.77 -22.15 -6.61
CA PRO A 128 -5.83 -21.33 -7.19
C PRO A 128 -7.18 -21.46 -6.44
N ALA A 129 -7.15 -22.00 -5.23
CA ALA A 129 -8.31 -22.25 -4.41
C ALA A 129 -8.50 -21.15 -3.35
N PRO A 130 -9.75 -20.74 -3.07
CA PRO A 130 -10.06 -20.02 -1.86
C PRO A 130 -9.50 -20.74 -0.66
N VAL A 131 -8.60 -20.06 0.04
CA VAL A 131 -8.23 -20.46 1.37
C VAL A 131 -9.31 -19.91 2.29
N LEU A 132 -9.96 -20.81 3.02
CA LEU A 132 -10.82 -20.47 4.15
C LEU A 132 -9.92 -20.14 5.33
N ILE A 133 -9.99 -18.90 5.79
CA ILE A 133 -9.30 -18.44 6.99
C ILE A 133 -10.35 -18.36 8.10
N ALA A 134 -10.12 -19.08 9.20
CA ALA A 134 -10.98 -18.98 10.37
C ALA A 134 -10.80 -17.59 11.00
N GLY A 135 -11.87 -16.77 10.97
CA GLY A 135 -11.89 -15.50 11.68
C GLY A 135 -11.87 -15.72 13.19
N ALA A 136 -11.25 -14.79 13.93
CA ALA A 136 -11.27 -14.81 15.40
C ALA A 136 -12.70 -14.77 15.99
N ASP A 137 -13.66 -14.25 15.22
CA ASP A 137 -15.08 -14.11 15.59
C ASP A 137 -15.97 -15.25 15.04
N GLY A 138 -15.38 -16.33 14.49
CA GLY A 138 -16.12 -17.47 13.94
C GLY A 138 -16.73 -17.25 12.55
N THR A 139 -16.49 -16.10 11.91
CA THR A 139 -16.82 -15.85 10.51
C THR A 139 -15.82 -16.52 9.57
N ALA A 140 -16.32 -17.14 8.50
CA ALA A 140 -15.47 -17.72 7.46
C ALA A 140 -14.95 -16.60 6.56
N ARG A 141 -13.64 -16.35 6.57
CA ARG A 141 -12.99 -15.40 5.65
C ARG A 141 -12.46 -16.15 4.44
N LEU A 142 -12.58 -15.55 3.25
CA LEU A 142 -11.99 -16.09 2.04
C LEU A 142 -10.88 -15.18 1.56
N SER A 143 -9.78 -15.76 1.08
CA SER A 143 -8.70 -14.98 0.49
C SER A 143 -8.41 -15.33 -0.97
N ARG A 144 -7.86 -14.36 -1.69
CA ARG A 144 -7.25 -14.52 -3.02
C ARG A 144 -5.91 -13.82 -3.06
N SER A 145 -4.93 -14.48 -3.68
CA SER A 145 -3.58 -13.93 -3.83
C SER A 145 -3.23 -13.71 -5.29
N ALA A 146 -2.59 -12.58 -5.59
CA ALA A 146 -2.04 -12.24 -6.89
C ALA A 146 -0.60 -11.74 -6.71
N ALA A 147 0.28 -12.09 -7.64
CA ALA A 147 1.65 -11.58 -7.67
C ALA A 147 1.77 -10.56 -8.81
N PHE A 148 2.30 -9.38 -8.50
CA PHE A 148 2.54 -8.30 -9.44
C PHE A 148 4.04 -8.10 -9.60
N ARG A 149 4.55 -8.24 -10.82
CA ARG A 149 5.95 -8.04 -11.15
C ARG A 149 6.16 -6.70 -11.84
N LEU A 150 7.10 -5.92 -11.31
CA LEU A 150 7.44 -4.57 -11.77
C LEU A 150 8.85 -4.54 -12.38
N SER A 151 9.22 -3.41 -12.98
CA SER A 151 10.50 -3.29 -13.68
C SER A 151 11.70 -3.26 -12.74
N CYS A 152 11.50 -2.77 -11.52
CA CYS A 152 12.54 -2.70 -10.50
C CYS A 152 11.96 -2.67 -9.09
N ARG A 153 12.80 -2.92 -8.09
CA ARG A 153 12.45 -2.85 -6.67
C ARG A 153 11.85 -1.50 -6.25
N THR A 154 12.32 -0.39 -6.80
CA THR A 154 11.80 0.93 -6.47
C THR A 154 10.34 1.10 -6.90
N ASP A 155 9.99 0.61 -8.10
CA ASP A 155 8.61 0.62 -8.56
C ASP A 155 7.75 -0.29 -7.68
N ALA A 156 8.27 -1.45 -7.26
CA ALA A 156 7.57 -2.36 -6.35
C ALA A 156 7.29 -1.73 -4.97
N LEU A 157 8.23 -0.94 -4.44
CA LEU A 157 8.02 -0.15 -3.21
C LEU A 157 6.91 0.90 -3.38
N PHE A 158 6.96 1.67 -4.48
CA PHE A 158 5.94 2.65 -4.83
C PHE A 158 4.56 1.99 -4.95
N PHE A 159 4.48 0.88 -5.67
CA PHE A 159 3.25 0.13 -5.90
C PHE A 159 2.67 -0.42 -4.60
N ALA A 160 3.51 -0.95 -3.70
CA ALA A 160 3.05 -1.44 -2.41
C ALA A 160 2.44 -0.33 -1.55
N ASP A 161 3.03 0.87 -1.53
CA ASP A 161 2.49 2.01 -0.78
C ASP A 161 1.21 2.56 -1.43
N TRP A 162 1.18 2.64 -2.76
CA TRP A 162 -0.02 3.04 -3.51
C TRP A 162 -1.20 2.12 -3.23
N LEU A 163 -0.98 0.80 -3.19
CA LEU A 163 -2.03 -0.19 -2.90
C LEU A 163 -2.62 -0.04 -1.49
N GLU A 164 -1.79 0.23 -0.47
CA GLU A 164 -2.33 0.45 0.89
C GLU A 164 -3.21 1.70 0.92
N TYR A 165 -2.73 2.78 0.31
CA TYR A 165 -3.45 4.04 0.32
C TYR A 165 -4.80 3.96 -0.41
N HIS A 166 -4.86 3.25 -1.55
CA HIS A 166 -6.08 3.12 -2.35
C HIS A 166 -6.95 1.93 -1.92
N PHE A 167 -6.76 1.41 -0.71
CA PHE A 167 -7.55 0.30 -0.18
C PHE A 167 -9.07 0.59 -0.22
N ASP A 168 -9.50 1.79 0.13
CA ASP A 168 -10.92 2.15 0.14
C ASP A 168 -11.53 2.14 -1.28
N GLU A 169 -10.74 2.46 -2.31
CA GLU A 169 -11.18 2.38 -3.71
C GLU A 169 -11.32 0.92 -4.16
N LEU A 170 -10.35 0.06 -3.80
CA LEU A 170 -10.43 -1.38 -4.01
C LEU A 170 -11.63 -2.00 -3.28
N ARG A 171 -11.91 -1.55 -2.06
CA ARG A 171 -13.08 -1.97 -1.29
C ARG A 171 -14.38 -1.54 -1.96
N ALA A 172 -14.45 -0.29 -2.43
CA ALA A 172 -15.62 0.21 -3.14
C ALA A 172 -15.85 -0.54 -4.46
N LEU A 173 -14.78 -0.91 -5.18
CA LEU A 173 -14.86 -1.73 -6.39
C LEU A 173 -15.45 -3.12 -6.08
N ALA A 174 -14.95 -3.78 -5.03
CA ALA A 174 -15.48 -5.08 -4.59
C ALA A 174 -16.98 -5.00 -4.23
N GLN A 175 -17.37 -3.99 -3.46
CA GLN A 175 -18.76 -3.78 -3.05
C GLN A 175 -19.71 -3.49 -4.22
N ARG A 176 -19.23 -2.79 -5.26
CA ARG A 176 -20.01 -2.54 -6.48
C ARG A 176 -20.25 -3.82 -7.27
N HIS A 177 -19.28 -4.72 -7.33
CA HIS A 177 -19.44 -5.99 -8.04
C HIS A 177 -20.41 -6.92 -7.28
N THR A 178 -20.25 -7.08 -5.97
CA THR A 178 -21.12 -7.95 -5.17
C THR A 178 -21.25 -7.40 -3.75
N PRO A 179 -22.43 -6.90 -3.35
CA PRO A 179 -22.65 -6.35 -2.00
C PRO A 179 -22.41 -7.33 -0.86
N GLN A 180 -22.43 -8.64 -1.14
CA GLN A 180 -22.20 -9.73 -0.19
C GLN A 180 -20.72 -10.02 0.06
N LEU A 181 -19.81 -9.45 -0.75
CA LEU A 181 -18.36 -9.59 -0.59
C LEU A 181 -17.78 -8.28 -0.08
N GLN A 182 -17.26 -8.31 1.14
CA GLN A 182 -16.62 -7.15 1.74
C GLN A 182 -15.10 -7.37 1.79
N LEU A 183 -14.35 -6.60 1.01
CA LEU A 183 -12.90 -6.57 1.13
C LEU A 183 -12.52 -5.88 2.45
N ASN A 184 -12.02 -6.65 3.41
CA ASN A 184 -11.73 -6.17 4.76
C ASN A 184 -10.24 -5.99 5.02
N GLN A 185 -9.40 -6.76 4.34
CA GLN A 185 -7.97 -6.65 4.50
C GLN A 185 -7.26 -6.85 3.16
N LEU A 186 -6.16 -6.12 3.01
CA LEU A 186 -5.21 -6.26 1.93
C LEU A 186 -3.85 -6.52 2.58
N GLU A 187 -3.32 -7.71 2.39
CA GLU A 187 -1.95 -8.02 2.81
C GLU A 187 -1.04 -7.86 1.61
N ARG A 188 0.12 -7.25 1.84
CA ARG A 188 1.15 -7.05 0.83
C ARG A 188 2.42 -7.73 1.34
N GLN A 189 3.15 -8.41 0.49
CA GLN A 189 4.49 -8.91 0.76
C GLN A 189 5.39 -8.51 -0.41
N LEU A 190 6.58 -8.00 -0.10
CA LEU A 190 7.52 -7.48 -1.09
C LEU A 190 8.68 -8.45 -1.26
N ALA A 191 8.90 -8.91 -2.49
CA ALA A 191 9.99 -9.79 -2.88
C ALA A 191 10.74 -9.17 -4.07
N ASP A 192 11.73 -8.31 -3.77
CA ASP A 192 12.52 -7.57 -4.77
C ASP A 192 11.68 -6.71 -5.73
N ASP A 193 11.51 -7.12 -6.99
CA ASP A 193 10.70 -6.46 -8.01
C ASP A 193 9.24 -6.97 -8.05
N GLU A 194 8.87 -7.86 -7.13
CA GLU A 194 7.57 -8.52 -7.05
C GLU A 194 6.82 -8.09 -5.78
N VAL A 195 5.50 -7.87 -5.92
CA VAL A 195 4.59 -7.61 -4.81
C VAL A 195 3.49 -8.66 -4.81
N ASP A 196 3.53 -9.54 -3.81
CA ASP A 196 2.46 -10.49 -3.51
C ASP A 196 1.35 -9.77 -2.75
N VAL A 197 0.13 -9.84 -3.27
CA VAL A 197 -1.04 -9.18 -2.71
C VAL A 197 -2.07 -10.23 -2.35
N ARG A 198 -2.50 -10.26 -1.10
CA ARG A 198 -3.61 -11.11 -0.63
C ARG A 198 -4.82 -10.24 -0.27
N PHE A 199 -5.86 -10.39 -1.07
CA PHE A 199 -7.18 -9.82 -0.82
C PHE A 199 -7.94 -10.75 0.14
N VAL A 200 -8.37 -10.24 1.28
CA VAL A 200 -9.14 -11.00 2.28
C VAL A 200 -10.54 -10.41 2.39
N TYR A 201 -11.52 -11.26 2.14
CA TYR A 201 -12.93 -10.90 2.09
C TYR A 201 -13.69 -11.58 3.23
N ASP A 202 -14.61 -10.83 3.81
CA ASP A 202 -15.70 -11.42 4.60
C ASP A 202 -16.91 -11.59 3.69
N ILE A 203 -17.67 -12.66 3.93
CA ILE A 203 -18.89 -12.98 3.18
C ILE A 203 -20.11 -12.72 4.06
N ASP A 204 -20.99 -11.87 3.56
CA ASP A 204 -22.33 -11.72 4.09
C ASP A 204 -23.31 -12.52 3.23
N GLY A 205 -23.54 -13.79 3.60
CA GLY A 205 -24.50 -14.68 2.94
C GLY A 205 -23.86 -15.81 2.13
N HIS A 206 -24.36 -16.07 0.93
CA HIS A 206 -23.98 -17.23 0.11
C HIS A 206 -23.18 -16.83 -1.14
N ALA A 207 -22.16 -15.99 -0.97
CA ALA A 207 -21.26 -15.67 -2.08
C ALA A 207 -20.56 -16.94 -2.57
N THR A 208 -20.54 -17.11 -3.89
CA THR A 208 -19.95 -18.25 -4.56
C THR A 208 -18.45 -18.05 -4.77
N ARG A 209 -17.72 -19.15 -4.94
CA ARG A 209 -16.30 -19.13 -5.34
C ARG A 209 -16.07 -18.39 -6.66
N HIS A 210 -17.06 -18.38 -7.56
CA HIS A 210 -16.98 -17.73 -8.86
C HIS A 210 -17.00 -16.21 -8.72
N GLU A 211 -17.95 -15.68 -7.96
CA GLU A 211 -18.04 -14.24 -7.65
C GLU A 211 -16.77 -13.70 -7.00
N LEU A 212 -16.17 -14.48 -6.10
CA LEU A 212 -14.88 -14.12 -5.50
C LEU A 212 -13.74 -14.08 -6.52
N ASN A 213 -13.69 -15.02 -7.46
CA ASN A 213 -12.67 -15.01 -8.52
C ASN A 213 -12.86 -13.83 -9.47
N ASP A 214 -14.10 -13.51 -9.83
CA ASP A 214 -14.39 -12.38 -10.72
C ASP A 214 -14.10 -11.05 -10.04
N CYS A 215 -14.46 -10.89 -8.77
CA CYS A 215 -14.12 -9.72 -7.97
C CYS A 215 -12.61 -9.50 -7.87
N ALA A 216 -11.84 -10.55 -7.53
CA ALA A 216 -10.38 -10.44 -7.45
C ALA A 216 -9.74 -10.14 -8.82
N ARG A 217 -10.29 -10.71 -9.91
CA ARG A 217 -9.84 -10.44 -11.28
C ARG A 217 -10.13 -9.00 -11.71
N GLU A 218 -11.31 -8.47 -11.39
CA GLU A 218 -11.67 -7.08 -11.67
C GLU A 218 -10.78 -6.11 -10.89
N ALA A 219 -10.50 -6.40 -9.61
CA ALA A 219 -9.56 -5.63 -8.80
C ALA A 219 -8.16 -5.61 -9.43
N CYS A 220 -7.63 -6.77 -9.87
CA CYS A 220 -6.34 -6.82 -10.56
C CYS A 220 -6.34 -6.03 -11.88
N ALA A 221 -7.39 -6.16 -12.69
CA ALA A 221 -7.51 -5.44 -13.96
C ALA A 221 -7.62 -3.91 -13.76
N TRP A 222 -8.32 -3.48 -12.72
CA TRP A 222 -8.37 -2.07 -12.33
C TRP A 222 -6.99 -1.57 -11.91
N ILE A 223 -6.29 -2.30 -11.03
CA ILE A 223 -4.92 -1.98 -10.60
C ILE A 223 -3.98 -1.83 -11.82
N GLU A 224 -4.00 -2.79 -12.74
CA GLU A 224 -3.19 -2.72 -13.96
C GLU A 224 -3.51 -1.50 -14.82
N THR A 225 -4.79 -1.15 -14.94
CA THR A 225 -5.24 0.02 -15.70
C THR A 225 -4.75 1.30 -15.06
N GLU A 226 -4.92 1.45 -13.75
CA GLU A 226 -4.43 2.62 -13.00
C GLU A 226 -2.91 2.78 -13.13
N MET A 227 -2.17 1.68 -12.97
CA MET A 227 -0.70 1.68 -13.07
C MET A 227 -0.21 2.02 -14.47
N ARG A 228 -0.88 1.51 -15.50
CA ARG A 228 -0.58 1.82 -16.90
C ARG A 228 -0.95 3.25 -17.26
N ASP A 229 -2.17 3.67 -16.97
CA ASP A 229 -2.74 4.88 -17.55
C ASP A 229 -2.31 6.14 -16.78
N LYS A 230 -2.25 6.06 -15.45
CA LYS A 230 -1.81 7.19 -14.62
C LYS A 230 -0.30 7.24 -14.51
N PHE A 231 0.35 6.10 -14.34
CA PHE A 231 1.78 6.08 -14.07
C PHE A 231 2.62 5.60 -15.26
N ALA A 232 2.07 5.05 -16.34
CA ALA A 232 2.91 4.40 -17.36
C ALA A 232 3.87 3.35 -16.73
N LEU A 233 3.41 2.66 -15.67
CA LEU A 233 4.05 1.51 -15.06
C LEU A 233 3.41 0.25 -15.63
N PRO A 234 4.02 -0.43 -16.61
CA PRO A 234 3.55 -1.74 -17.01
C PRO A 234 3.84 -2.72 -15.87
N ILE A 235 2.79 -3.34 -15.36
CA ILE A 235 2.89 -4.40 -14.35
C ILE A 235 2.47 -5.70 -15.02
N ALA A 236 3.31 -6.73 -14.89
CA ALA A 236 2.95 -8.07 -15.27
C ALA A 236 2.34 -8.75 -14.04
N HIS A 237 1.03 -9.00 -14.06
CA HIS A 237 0.41 -9.84 -13.05
C HIS A 237 0.57 -11.31 -13.47
N GLU A 238 1.21 -12.11 -12.62
CA GLU A 238 1.13 -13.56 -12.78
C GLU A 238 -0.27 -13.96 -12.34
N ARG A 239 -1.09 -14.34 -13.32
CA ARG A 239 -2.48 -14.77 -13.11
C ARG A 239 -2.54 -15.77 -11.96
N PHE A 240 -3.61 -15.65 -11.17
CA PHE A 240 -4.09 -16.67 -10.24
C PHE A 240 -3.84 -18.08 -10.82
N GLY A 241 -2.70 -18.69 -10.47
CA GLY A 241 -2.27 -19.98 -11.01
C GLY A 241 -1.68 -20.03 -12.43
N SER A 242 -0.66 -19.24 -12.78
CA SER A 242 0.32 -19.71 -13.78
C SER A 242 1.55 -20.28 -13.08
N ASN A 243 1.67 -21.60 -13.09
CA ASN A 243 2.89 -22.32 -12.74
C ASN A 243 4.12 -21.56 -13.24
N ARG A 244 4.97 -21.09 -12.33
CA ARG A 244 6.39 -20.98 -12.62
C ARG A 244 6.86 -22.41 -12.92
N ALA A 245 6.90 -22.76 -14.19
CA ALA A 245 7.83 -23.76 -14.69
C ALA A 245 9.22 -23.22 -14.33
N ARG A 246 9.67 -23.57 -13.14
CA ARG A 246 11.00 -23.30 -12.62
C ARG A 246 11.96 -23.85 -13.67
N GLY A 247 12.60 -22.94 -14.40
CA GLY A 247 13.60 -23.26 -15.40
C GLY A 247 14.66 -24.12 -14.73
N MET A 248 14.52 -25.42 -14.90
CA MET A 248 15.54 -26.39 -14.54
C MET A 248 16.63 -26.19 -15.58
N ASP A 249 17.63 -25.41 -15.19
CA ASP A 249 18.86 -25.21 -15.92
C ASP A 249 19.58 -26.57 -16.00
N MET A 250 19.19 -27.39 -16.97
CA MET A 250 19.95 -28.58 -17.36
C MET A 250 21.15 -28.12 -18.18
N ARG A 251 22.20 -27.69 -17.47
CA ARG A 251 23.55 -27.65 -18.03
C ARG A 251 24.45 -28.65 -17.31
N ALA A 252 24.90 -29.59 -18.13
CA ALA A 252 26.14 -30.35 -18.04
C ALA A 252 26.24 -31.48 -17.00
N HIS A 253 26.07 -32.71 -17.48
CA HIS A 253 27.18 -33.66 -17.42
C HIS A 253 27.21 -34.51 -18.70
N ARG A 254 28.08 -34.10 -19.63
CA ARG A 254 28.60 -34.95 -20.69
C ARG A 254 29.75 -35.73 -20.06
N ALA A 255 29.60 -37.04 -19.93
CA ALA A 255 30.70 -37.97 -19.72
C ALA A 255 30.35 -39.25 -20.46
N HIS A 256 30.92 -39.41 -21.65
CA HIS A 256 31.47 -40.65 -22.21
C HIS A 256 32.29 -40.30 -23.44
#